data_AF-A0A553RJT5-F1
#
_entry.id   AF-A0A553RJT5-F1
#
_cell.length_a   1.000
_cell.length_b   1.000
_cell.length_c   1.000
_cell.angle_alpha   90.00
_cell.angle_beta   90.00
_cell.angle_gamma   90.00
#
_symmetry.space_group_name_H-M   'P 1'
#
loop_
_entity.id
_entity.type
_entity.pdbx_description
1 polymer ?
#
loop_
_entity_poly.entity_id
_entity_poly.type
_entity_poly.pdbx_seq_one_letter_code
_entity_poly.pdbx_strand_id
1 'polypeptide(L)'
;MLIPLFVFLYLSQCEMKDVESEEMRISLFLELLESSAKWEEFQHLMLLLQAWPPMIDRSSTGSMCENICLSLFRTDQNPWLRLTSALLTHSSSFSQINIGNELLSMCRSLYSTKHKLNPQCIKSVCCQLLDAGLKLSALKLMTENEDEHLRKLTQDQIRNISESGLIDDPKVTEDVCDSELLSLLLNAEMLISCVDTALYSPLVSHMLAQGAWDVEKAARDLHQAGHSAQAGSLLLSHRGSHPGHFTFNSALAVIRKWL
;
A
#
# COMPACT_ATOMS: atom_id res chain seq x y z
N MET A 1 -27.25 7.31 3.61
CA MET A 1 -26.40 6.69 2.58
C MET A 1 -26.97 5.40 1.97
N LEU A 2 -28.16 4.94 2.35
CA LEU A 2 -28.80 3.72 1.81
C LEU A 2 -29.66 3.95 0.55
N ILE A 3 -30.05 5.21 0.29
CA ILE A 3 -30.93 5.58 -0.83
C ILE A 3 -30.29 5.32 -2.21
N PRO A 4 -29.00 5.62 -2.45
CA PRO A 4 -28.38 5.35 -3.76
C PRO A 4 -28.26 3.85 -4.05
N LEU A 5 -27.94 3.05 -3.03
CA LEU A 5 -27.86 1.59 -3.09
C LEU A 5 -29.21 0.94 -3.41
N PHE A 6 -30.29 1.44 -2.80
CA PHE A 6 -31.65 0.98 -3.10
C PHE A 6 -32.06 1.32 -4.53
N VAL A 7 -31.73 2.51 -5.04
CA VAL A 7 -32.03 2.91 -6.42
C VAL A 7 -31.23 2.07 -7.43
N PHE A 8 -29.95 1.78 -7.14
CA PHE A 8 -29.12 0.94 -7.99
C PHE A 8 -29.64 -0.50 -8.07
N LEU A 9 -30.00 -1.11 -6.94
CA LEU A 9 -30.61 -2.45 -6.91
C LEU A 9 -32.01 -2.50 -7.53
N TYR A 10 -32.79 -1.43 -7.40
CA TYR A 10 -34.13 -1.33 -7.99
C TYR A 10 -34.10 -1.16 -9.52
N LEU A 11 -33.06 -0.50 -10.05
CA LEU A 11 -32.82 -0.38 -11.50
C LEU A 11 -32.41 -1.72 -12.13
N SER A 12 -31.74 -2.59 -11.37
CA SER A 12 -31.28 -3.91 -11.85
C SER A 12 -32.30 -5.04 -11.73
N GLN A 13 -33.56 -4.77 -11.36
CA GLN A 13 -34.62 -5.80 -11.17
C GLN A 13 -34.19 -7.00 -10.29
N CYS A 14 -33.45 -6.75 -9.22
CA CYS A 14 -33.00 -7.83 -8.31
C CYS A 14 -34.20 -8.46 -7.57
N GLU A 15 -34.45 -9.76 -7.78
CA GLU A 15 -35.43 -10.51 -7.01
C GLU A 15 -34.81 -11.01 -5.70
N MET A 16 -35.63 -11.30 -4.66
CA MET A 16 -35.11 -11.83 -3.39
C MET A 16 -34.30 -13.12 -3.57
N LYS A 17 -34.62 -13.91 -4.61
CA LYS A 17 -33.95 -15.16 -4.96
C LYS A 17 -32.46 -14.97 -5.29
N ASP A 18 -32.11 -13.84 -5.91
CA ASP A 18 -30.75 -13.55 -6.38
C ASP A 18 -29.77 -13.26 -5.22
N VAL A 19 -30.28 -13.17 -3.99
CA VAL A 19 -29.52 -12.80 -2.78
C VAL A 19 -29.61 -13.90 -1.70
N GLU A 20 -30.27 -15.04 -1.98
CA GLU A 20 -30.51 -16.08 -0.97
C GLU A 20 -29.25 -16.83 -0.56
N SER A 21 -28.29 -17.02 -1.47
CA SER A 21 -27.03 -17.72 -1.21
C SER A 21 -25.81 -16.81 -1.42
N GLU A 22 -24.67 -17.20 -0.89
CA GLU A 22 -23.40 -16.49 -1.14
C GLU A 22 -22.99 -16.56 -2.61
N GLU A 23 -23.20 -17.69 -3.28
CA GLU A 23 -22.91 -17.89 -4.69
C GLU A 23 -23.76 -16.99 -5.59
N MET A 24 -25.07 -16.89 -5.31
CA MET A 24 -25.97 -16.02 -6.07
C MET A 24 -25.63 -14.54 -5.86
N ARG A 25 -25.28 -14.15 -4.63
CA ARG A 25 -24.75 -12.81 -4.34
C ARG A 25 -23.48 -12.53 -5.15
N ILE A 26 -22.51 -13.44 -5.17
CA ILE A 26 -21.28 -13.25 -5.95
C ILE A 26 -21.60 -13.16 -7.45
N SER A 27 -22.47 -14.02 -7.99
CA SER A 27 -22.88 -13.97 -9.40
C SER A 27 -23.51 -12.63 -9.76
N LEU A 28 -24.48 -12.17 -8.96
CA LEU A 28 -25.13 -10.87 -9.14
C LEU A 28 -24.11 -9.72 -9.10
N PHE A 29 -23.17 -9.77 -8.16
CA PHE A 29 -22.12 -8.75 -8.08
C PHE A 29 -21.25 -8.73 -9.35
N LEU A 30 -20.87 -9.88 -9.88
CA LEU A 30 -20.07 -9.97 -11.09
C LEU A 30 -20.84 -9.48 -12.31
N GLU A 31 -22.13 -9.79 -12.44
CA GLU A 31 -22.98 -9.25 -13.51
C GLU A 31 -23.11 -7.73 -13.44
N LEU A 32 -23.29 -7.17 -12.24
CA LEU A 32 -23.31 -5.72 -12.04
C LEU A 32 -21.95 -5.10 -12.33
N LEU A 33 -20.85 -5.78 -11.99
CA LEU A 33 -19.49 -5.32 -12.27
C LEU A 33 -19.21 -5.30 -13.78
N GLU A 34 -19.61 -6.34 -14.52
CA GLU A 34 -19.42 -6.44 -15.97
C GLU A 34 -20.27 -5.42 -16.75
N SER A 35 -21.43 -5.03 -16.21
CA SER A 35 -22.29 -4.00 -16.80
C SER A 35 -21.92 -2.56 -16.40
N SER A 36 -21.00 -2.39 -15.44
CA SER A 36 -20.57 -1.08 -14.98
C SER A 36 -19.51 -0.48 -15.89
N ALA A 37 -19.67 0.81 -16.21
CA ALA A 37 -18.73 1.56 -17.05
C ALA A 37 -18.34 2.91 -16.44
N LYS A 38 -19.12 3.42 -15.49
CA LYS A 38 -18.89 4.73 -14.85
C LYS A 38 -18.29 4.57 -13.47
N TRP A 39 -17.46 5.54 -13.09
CA TRP A 39 -16.82 5.55 -11.77
C TRP A 39 -17.82 5.47 -10.63
N GLU A 40 -18.93 6.21 -10.73
CA GLU A 40 -19.97 6.23 -9.70
C GLU A 40 -20.55 4.83 -9.50
N GLU A 41 -20.73 4.04 -10.56
CA GLU A 41 -21.24 2.67 -10.48
C GLU A 41 -20.27 1.78 -9.70
N PHE A 42 -18.96 1.89 -9.95
CA PHE A 42 -17.94 1.20 -9.16
C PHE A 42 -17.93 1.63 -7.69
N GLN A 43 -18.13 2.92 -7.39
CA GLN A 43 -18.24 3.39 -6.00
C GLN A 43 -19.46 2.77 -5.30
N HIS A 44 -20.59 2.65 -5.99
CA HIS A 44 -21.77 1.97 -5.44
C HIS A 44 -21.50 0.48 -5.21
N LEU A 45 -20.77 -0.18 -6.11
CA LEU A 45 -20.36 -1.57 -5.94
C LEU A 45 -19.41 -1.78 -4.75
N MET A 46 -18.48 -0.85 -4.50
CA MET A 46 -17.65 -0.89 -3.29
C MET A 46 -18.51 -0.81 -2.02
N LEU A 47 -19.46 0.13 -1.97
CA LEU A 47 -20.37 0.28 -0.84
C LEU A 47 -21.27 -0.95 -0.66
N LEU A 48 -21.71 -1.56 -1.77
CA LEU A 48 -22.50 -2.79 -1.74
C LEU A 48 -21.71 -3.93 -1.08
N LEU A 49 -20.44 -4.13 -1.45
CA LEU A 49 -19.60 -5.15 -0.84
C LEU A 49 -19.34 -4.90 0.65
N GLN A 50 -19.23 -3.64 1.09
CA GLN A 50 -19.09 -3.28 2.50
C GLN A 50 -20.39 -3.49 3.30
N ALA A 51 -21.54 -3.35 2.64
CA ALA A 51 -22.85 -3.51 3.27
C ALA A 51 -23.32 -4.97 3.31
N TRP A 52 -22.77 -5.84 2.45
CA TRP A 52 -23.11 -7.25 2.44
C TRP A 52 -22.57 -7.99 3.67
N PRO A 53 -23.24 -9.07 4.10
CA PRO A 53 -22.68 -9.95 5.12
C PRO A 53 -21.26 -10.37 4.73
N PRO A 54 -20.27 -10.25 5.64
CA PRO A 54 -18.91 -10.69 5.36
C PRO A 54 -18.96 -12.16 4.94
N MET A 55 -18.21 -12.49 3.89
CA MET A 55 -18.08 -13.83 3.33
C MET A 55 -17.36 -14.69 4.38
N ILE A 56 -18.10 -15.13 5.40
CA ILE A 56 -17.64 -15.91 6.53
C ILE A 56 -18.39 -17.24 6.50
N ASP A 57 -17.57 -18.28 6.54
CA ASP A 57 -17.90 -19.68 6.71
C ASP A 57 -19.04 -19.92 7.72
N ARG A 58 -20.14 -20.53 7.26
CA ARG A 58 -21.21 -21.08 8.12
C ARG A 58 -21.06 -22.59 8.36
N SER A 59 -19.84 -23.12 8.39
CA SER A 59 -19.57 -24.50 8.81
C SER A 59 -19.02 -24.63 10.23
N SER A 60 -18.97 -23.54 11.01
CA SER A 60 -18.59 -23.58 12.44
C SER A 60 -19.75 -23.98 13.36
N THR A 61 -20.52 -25.00 13.00
CA THR A 61 -21.33 -25.78 13.94
C THR A 61 -21.01 -27.26 13.78
N GLY A 62 -19.97 -27.70 14.49
CA GLY A 62 -19.98 -29.02 15.11
C GLY A 62 -19.20 -30.17 14.47
N SER A 63 -18.21 -29.95 13.60
CA SER A 63 -17.33 -31.05 13.19
C SER A 63 -15.90 -30.59 12.92
N MET A 64 -14.93 -31.32 13.47
CA MET A 64 -13.52 -31.25 13.09
C MET A 64 -13.39 -31.48 11.59
N CYS A 65 -13.37 -30.40 10.82
CA CYS A 65 -12.95 -30.42 9.43
C CYS A 65 -12.17 -29.14 9.18
N GLU A 66 -10.86 -29.32 9.04
CA GLU A 66 -9.88 -28.40 8.48
C GLU A 66 -10.23 -28.12 7.01
N ASN A 67 -11.33 -27.43 6.75
CA ASN A 67 -11.80 -27.09 5.41
C ASN A 67 -12.22 -25.62 5.39
N ILE A 68 -11.21 -24.77 5.36
CA ILE A 68 -11.28 -23.35 5.03
C ILE A 68 -12.06 -23.20 3.72
N CYS A 69 -13.14 -22.42 3.73
CA CYS A 69 -14.00 -22.21 2.58
C CYS A 69 -13.18 -21.85 1.32
N LEU A 70 -13.27 -22.72 0.30
CA LEU A 70 -12.53 -22.63 -0.97
C LEU A 70 -12.81 -21.33 -1.75
N SER A 71 -13.88 -20.59 -1.44
CA SER A 71 -14.21 -19.31 -2.10
C SER A 71 -13.31 -18.14 -1.65
N LEU A 72 -12.77 -18.18 -0.42
CA LEU A 72 -11.81 -17.19 0.08
C LEU A 72 -10.38 -17.50 -0.35
N PHE A 73 -10.09 -18.75 -0.71
CA PHE A 73 -8.78 -19.19 -1.20
C PHE A 73 -8.64 -19.11 -2.73
N ARG A 74 -9.75 -19.17 -3.45
CA ARG A 74 -9.82 -18.91 -4.88
C ARG A 74 -9.75 -17.41 -5.13
N THR A 75 -8.52 -16.90 -5.21
CA THR A 75 -8.22 -15.51 -5.58
C THR A 75 -8.92 -15.10 -6.88
N ASP A 76 -9.28 -16.04 -7.75
CA ASP A 76 -10.02 -15.84 -8.99
C ASP A 76 -11.51 -15.52 -8.82
N GLN A 77 -12.11 -15.76 -7.66
CA GLN A 77 -13.55 -15.50 -7.40
C GLN A 77 -13.80 -14.45 -6.32
N ASN A 78 -12.75 -13.89 -5.72
CA ASN A 78 -12.91 -12.86 -4.70
C ASN A 78 -13.49 -11.56 -5.31
N PRO A 79 -14.65 -11.06 -4.83
CA PRO A 79 -15.29 -9.88 -5.42
C PRO A 79 -14.46 -8.59 -5.31
N TRP A 80 -13.65 -8.45 -4.27
CA TRP A 80 -12.73 -7.30 -4.13
C TRP A 80 -11.61 -7.34 -5.15
N LEU A 81 -11.07 -8.54 -5.46
CA LEU A 81 -10.05 -8.71 -6.51
C LEU A 81 -10.62 -8.48 -7.90
N ARG A 82 -11.85 -8.95 -8.15
CA ARG A 82 -12.56 -8.70 -9.42
C ARG A 82 -12.86 -7.22 -9.62
N LEU A 83 -13.32 -6.54 -8.58
CA LEU A 83 -13.54 -5.09 -8.59
C LEU A 83 -12.24 -4.32 -8.84
N THR A 84 -11.15 -4.70 -8.17
CA THR A 84 -9.82 -4.10 -8.40
C THR A 84 -9.38 -4.27 -9.85
N SER A 85 -9.51 -5.49 -10.40
CA SER A 85 -9.17 -5.78 -11.80
C SER A 85 -10.01 -4.95 -12.78
N ALA A 86 -11.31 -4.82 -12.55
CA ALA A 86 -12.20 -4.04 -13.40
C ALA A 86 -11.83 -2.55 -13.37
N LEU A 87 -11.56 -2.00 -12.18
CA LEU A 87 -11.14 -0.61 -12.02
C LEU A 87 -9.84 -0.29 -12.76
N LEU A 88 -8.86 -1.20 -12.70
CA LEU A 88 -7.60 -1.04 -13.42
C LEU A 88 -7.79 -1.15 -14.95
N THR A 89 -8.70 -2.02 -15.39
CA THR A 89 -9.03 -2.18 -16.82
C THR A 89 -9.71 -0.92 -17.38
N HIS A 90 -10.60 -0.30 -16.59
CA HIS A 90 -11.30 0.94 -16.96
C HIS A 90 -10.51 2.22 -16.63
N SER A 91 -9.25 2.09 -16.19
CA SER A 91 -8.49 3.21 -15.65
C SER A 91 -8.32 4.40 -16.60
N SER A 92 -8.18 4.11 -17.89
CA SER A 92 -8.09 5.11 -18.96
C SER A 92 -9.36 5.96 -19.12
N SER A 93 -10.51 5.43 -18.70
CA SER A 93 -11.81 6.12 -18.76
C SER A 93 -12.00 7.10 -17.60
N PHE A 94 -11.19 7.01 -16.54
CA PHE A 94 -11.31 7.79 -15.32
C PHE A 94 -10.20 8.85 -15.19
N SER A 95 -9.88 9.56 -16.27
CA SER A 95 -8.72 10.48 -16.37
C SER A 95 -8.58 11.55 -15.25
N GLN A 96 -9.64 11.84 -14.49
CA GLN A 96 -9.63 12.79 -13.37
C GLN A 96 -9.42 12.13 -12.00
N ILE A 97 -9.49 10.80 -11.91
CA ILE A 97 -9.51 10.05 -10.64
C ILE A 97 -8.17 9.32 -10.48
N ASN A 98 -7.52 9.52 -9.34
CA ASN A 98 -6.35 8.73 -8.98
C ASN A 98 -6.79 7.38 -8.42
N ILE A 99 -6.96 6.40 -9.31
CA ILE A 99 -7.42 5.05 -8.99
C ILE A 99 -6.53 4.37 -7.96
N GLY A 100 -5.22 4.63 -7.99
CA GLY A 100 -4.29 4.09 -7.01
C GLY A 100 -4.60 4.56 -5.58
N ASN A 101 -4.90 5.85 -5.41
CA ASN A 101 -5.30 6.40 -4.10
C ASN A 101 -6.68 5.93 -3.66
N GLU A 102 -7.63 5.78 -4.59
CA GLU A 102 -8.95 5.25 -4.27
C GLU A 102 -8.90 3.78 -3.83
N LEU A 103 -8.10 2.95 -4.51
CA LEU A 103 -7.87 1.56 -4.10
C LEU A 103 -7.16 1.46 -2.75
N LEU A 104 -6.20 2.35 -2.48
CA LEU A 104 -5.53 2.46 -1.19
C LEU A 104 -6.52 2.83 -0.08
N SER A 105 -7.35 3.85 -0.32
CA SER A 105 -8.41 4.30 0.60
C SER A 105 -9.42 3.18 0.88
N MET A 106 -9.84 2.48 -0.18
CA MET A 106 -10.72 1.32 -0.09
C MET A 106 -10.11 0.24 0.80
N CYS A 107 -8.88 -0.22 0.53
CA CYS A 107 -8.21 -1.23 1.34
C CYS A 107 -8.07 -0.81 2.81
N ARG A 108 -7.66 0.44 3.07
CA ARG A 108 -7.54 1.00 4.43
C ARG A 108 -8.87 1.05 5.17
N SER A 109 -9.96 1.37 4.46
CA SER A 109 -11.30 1.37 5.05
C SER A 109 -11.74 -0.02 5.52
N LEU A 110 -11.20 -1.09 4.92
CA LEU A 110 -11.52 -2.46 5.27
C LEU A 110 -10.76 -2.96 6.52
N TYR A 111 -9.65 -2.32 6.92
CA TYR A 111 -8.80 -2.80 8.03
C TYR A 111 -9.51 -2.88 9.38
N SER A 112 -10.46 -1.99 9.64
CA SER A 112 -11.24 -1.94 10.89
C SER A 112 -12.56 -2.73 10.82
N THR A 113 -12.86 -3.34 9.68
CA THR A 113 -14.16 -3.98 9.42
C THR A 113 -14.07 -5.50 9.42
N LYS A 114 -15.24 -6.16 9.45
CA LYS A 114 -15.36 -7.62 9.30
C LYS A 114 -14.99 -8.11 7.88
N HIS A 115 -14.73 -7.20 6.95
CA HIS A 115 -14.35 -7.48 5.56
C HIS A 115 -12.85 -7.36 5.33
N LYS A 116 -12.03 -7.41 6.39
CA LYS A 116 -10.57 -7.34 6.28
C LYS A 116 -10.06 -8.37 5.27
N LEU A 117 -9.34 -7.87 4.27
CA LEU A 117 -8.74 -8.71 3.23
C LEU A 117 -7.64 -9.60 3.84
N ASN A 118 -7.62 -10.87 3.44
CA ASN A 118 -6.52 -11.78 3.78
C ASN A 118 -5.21 -11.28 3.12
N PRO A 119 -4.04 -11.42 3.78
CA PRO A 119 -2.74 -11.16 3.18
C PRO A 119 -2.55 -11.68 1.74
N GLN A 120 -3.10 -12.84 1.38
CA GLN A 120 -3.02 -13.37 0.00
C GLN A 120 -3.84 -12.54 -1.02
N CYS A 121 -4.98 -12.00 -0.59
CA CYS A 121 -5.78 -11.08 -1.41
C CYS A 121 -5.05 -9.75 -1.57
N ILE A 122 -4.48 -9.22 -0.48
CA ILE A 122 -3.69 -7.97 -0.53
C ILE A 122 -2.50 -8.13 -1.47
N LYS A 123 -1.78 -9.25 -1.40
CA LYS A 123 -0.71 -9.57 -2.35
C LYS A 123 -1.17 -9.53 -3.80
N SER A 124 -2.33 -10.12 -4.09
CA SER A 124 -2.89 -10.13 -5.44
C SER A 124 -3.27 -8.72 -5.92
N VAL A 125 -3.86 -7.89 -5.05
CA VAL A 125 -4.12 -6.46 -5.34
C VAL A 125 -2.81 -5.72 -5.64
N CYS A 126 -1.77 -5.93 -4.83
CA CYS A 126 -0.48 -5.30 -5.03
C CYS A 126 0.16 -5.72 -6.36
N CYS A 127 0.10 -7.00 -6.74
CA CYS A 127 0.56 -7.45 -8.05
C CYS A 127 -0.22 -6.78 -9.19
N GLN A 128 -1.55 -6.71 -9.11
CA GLN A 128 -2.38 -6.03 -10.12
C GLN A 128 -2.05 -4.53 -10.25
N LEU A 129 -1.79 -3.86 -9.13
CA LEU A 129 -1.36 -2.45 -9.12
C LEU A 129 0.02 -2.28 -9.77
N LEU A 130 0.96 -3.19 -9.51
CA LEU A 130 2.29 -3.18 -10.13
C LEU A 130 2.21 -3.41 -11.65
N ASP A 131 1.39 -4.36 -12.08
CA ASP A 131 1.16 -4.65 -13.51
C ASP A 131 0.51 -3.47 -14.24
N ALA A 132 -0.36 -2.72 -13.55
CA ALA A 132 -0.97 -1.49 -14.06
C ALA A 132 -0.04 -0.26 -14.00
N GLY A 133 1.18 -0.40 -13.48
CA GLY A 133 2.16 0.69 -13.37
C GLY A 133 1.95 1.63 -12.16
N LEU A 134 0.99 1.35 -11.27
CA LEU A 134 0.66 2.14 -10.08
C LEU A 134 1.55 1.76 -8.89
N LYS A 135 2.87 1.95 -9.06
CA LYS A 135 3.90 1.47 -8.11
C LYS A 135 3.78 2.10 -6.73
N LEU A 136 3.49 3.40 -6.65
CA LEU A 136 3.39 4.13 -5.38
C LEU A 136 2.30 3.57 -4.47
N SER A 137 1.09 3.35 -5.01
CA SER A 137 -0.04 2.79 -4.27
C SER A 137 0.21 1.34 -3.86
N ALA A 138 0.84 0.55 -4.73
CA ALA A 138 1.25 -0.81 -4.40
C ALA A 138 2.25 -0.82 -3.23
N LEU A 139 3.31 -0.01 -3.30
CA LEU A 139 4.33 0.07 -2.25
C LEU A 139 3.73 0.49 -0.91
N LYS A 140 2.86 1.51 -0.87
CA LYS A 140 2.15 1.92 0.36
C LYS A 140 1.38 0.74 0.97
N LEU A 141 0.54 0.05 0.18
CA LEU A 141 -0.19 -1.12 0.66
C LEU A 141 0.72 -2.25 1.13
N MET A 142 1.83 -2.52 0.43
CA MET A 142 2.75 -3.58 0.83
C MET A 142 3.48 -3.26 2.13
N THR A 143 3.86 -1.99 2.35
CA THR A 143 4.54 -1.55 3.58
C THR A 143 3.64 -1.52 4.81
N GLU A 144 2.34 -1.31 4.63
CA GLU A 144 1.36 -1.32 5.72
C GLU A 144 1.08 -2.73 6.27
N ASN A 145 1.41 -3.76 5.51
CA ASN A 145 1.15 -5.14 5.90
C ASN A 145 2.40 -5.78 6.50
N GLU A 146 2.23 -6.45 7.64
CA GLU A 146 3.32 -7.09 8.39
C GLU A 146 3.78 -8.44 7.80
N ASP A 147 3.25 -8.84 6.64
CA ASP A 147 3.55 -10.13 6.01
C ASP A 147 5.00 -10.19 5.47
N GLU A 148 5.73 -11.25 5.82
CA GLU A 148 7.12 -11.47 5.40
C GLU A 148 7.29 -11.56 3.88
N HIS A 149 6.30 -12.12 3.17
CA HIS A 149 6.32 -12.21 1.70
C HIS A 149 6.10 -10.86 1.04
N LEU A 150 5.21 -10.03 1.60
CA LEU A 150 5.00 -8.66 1.10
C LEU A 150 6.25 -7.80 1.34
N ARG A 151 6.90 -7.96 2.50
CA ARG A 151 8.19 -7.30 2.79
C ARG A 151 9.27 -7.65 1.77
N LYS A 152 9.43 -8.94 1.42
CA LYS A 152 10.38 -9.38 0.37
C LYS A 152 10.02 -8.78 -1.01
N LEU A 153 8.75 -8.81 -1.39
CA LEU A 153 8.30 -8.18 -2.64
C LEU A 153 8.55 -6.67 -2.65
N THR A 154 8.35 -5.97 -1.53
CA THR A 154 8.65 -4.54 -1.41
C THR A 154 10.14 -4.28 -1.64
N GLN A 155 11.02 -5.09 -1.03
CA GLN A 155 12.47 -4.99 -1.23
C GLN A 155 12.86 -5.20 -2.69
N ASP A 156 12.30 -6.22 -3.34
CA ASP A 156 12.56 -6.51 -4.76
C ASP A 156 12.09 -5.36 -5.65
N GLN A 157 10.92 -4.78 -5.38
CA GLN A 157 10.42 -3.62 -6.13
C GLN A 157 11.31 -2.39 -5.93
N ILE A 158 11.75 -2.11 -4.70
CA ILE A 158 12.66 -0.99 -4.40
C ILE A 158 14.01 -1.17 -5.10
N ARG A 159 14.54 -2.40 -5.12
CA ARG A 159 15.79 -2.74 -5.85
C ARG A 159 15.60 -2.54 -7.35
N ASN A 160 14.51 -3.06 -7.93
CA ASN A 160 14.22 -2.89 -9.35
C ASN A 160 14.06 -1.42 -9.75
N ILE A 161 13.45 -0.59 -8.89
CA ILE A 161 13.35 0.86 -9.11
C ILE A 161 14.74 1.50 -9.13
N SER A 162 15.64 1.07 -8.25
CA SER A 162 17.01 1.58 -8.18
C SER A 162 17.89 1.11 -9.36
N GLU A 163 17.75 -0.15 -9.78
CA GLU A 163 18.52 -0.73 -10.89
C GLU A 163 18.06 -0.24 -12.27
N SER A 164 16.78 0.13 -12.41
CA SER A 164 16.23 0.60 -13.70
C SER A 164 16.75 1.96 -14.16
N GLY A 165 17.65 2.63 -13.44
CA GLY A 165 18.32 3.87 -13.89
C GLY A 165 17.39 5.06 -14.13
N LEU A 166 16.11 4.96 -13.76
CA LEU A 166 15.12 6.02 -13.93
C LEU A 166 15.23 7.15 -12.89
N ILE A 167 16.22 7.11 -12.00
CA ILE A 167 16.40 8.04 -10.87
C ILE A 167 17.48 9.12 -11.17
N ASP A 168 18.07 9.11 -12.37
CA ASP A 168 18.85 10.27 -12.85
C ASP A 168 17.92 11.41 -13.37
N ASP A 169 16.60 11.17 -13.42
CA ASP A 169 15.60 12.18 -13.79
C ASP A 169 14.78 12.59 -12.54
N PRO A 170 14.96 13.81 -11.99
CA PRO A 170 14.37 14.25 -10.71
C PRO A 170 12.84 14.26 -10.70
N LYS A 171 12.20 14.13 -11.87
CA LYS A 171 10.75 14.08 -12.03
C LYS A 171 10.15 12.71 -11.70
N VAL A 172 10.89 11.62 -11.94
CA VAL A 172 10.42 10.25 -11.63
C VAL A 172 10.49 9.96 -10.13
N THR A 173 11.35 10.68 -9.40
CA THR A 173 11.50 10.54 -7.95
C THR A 173 10.29 11.10 -7.20
N GLU A 174 9.64 12.17 -7.69
CA GLU A 174 8.42 12.73 -7.10
C GLU A 174 7.20 11.84 -7.33
N ASP A 175 7.09 11.18 -8.49
CA ASP A 175 5.95 10.29 -8.80
C ASP A 175 5.99 8.94 -8.04
N VAL A 176 7.15 8.57 -7.49
CA VAL A 176 7.37 7.27 -6.82
C VAL A 176 7.67 7.42 -5.32
N CYS A 177 8.00 8.61 -4.84
CA CYS A 177 8.43 8.83 -3.46
C CYS A 177 7.65 9.95 -2.77
N ASP A 178 6.58 9.58 -2.06
CA ASP A 178 5.86 10.49 -1.17
C ASP A 178 6.45 10.49 0.25
N SER A 179 6.27 11.62 0.95
CA SER A 179 6.55 11.72 2.39
C SER A 179 5.82 10.66 3.23
N GLU A 180 4.64 10.22 2.79
CA GLU A 180 3.87 9.14 3.42
C GLU A 180 4.54 7.77 3.22
N LEU A 181 5.08 7.50 2.02
CA LEU A 181 5.78 6.23 1.78
C LEU A 181 7.05 6.15 2.63
N LEU A 182 7.79 7.26 2.75
CA LEU A 182 8.99 7.34 3.58
C LEU A 182 8.68 7.08 5.05
N SER A 183 7.60 7.65 5.58
CA SER A 183 7.19 7.39 6.97
C SER A 183 6.73 5.94 7.17
N LEU A 184 6.02 5.35 6.22
CA LEU A 184 5.63 3.93 6.25
C LEU A 184 6.85 2.99 6.21
N LEU A 185 7.84 3.26 5.36
CA LEU A 185 9.08 2.49 5.30
C LEU A 185 9.90 2.57 6.59
N LEU A 186 9.94 3.75 7.21
CA LEU A 186 10.59 3.94 8.52
C LEU A 186 9.85 3.19 9.63
N ASN A 187 8.51 3.24 9.64
CA ASN A 187 7.69 2.51 10.60
C ASN A 187 7.82 0.99 10.45
N ALA A 188 8.04 0.49 9.23
CA ALA A 188 8.29 -0.92 8.96
C ALA A 188 9.73 -1.38 9.29
N GLU A 189 10.59 -0.49 9.80
CA GLU A 189 12.01 -0.71 10.09
C GLU A 189 12.81 -1.19 8.85
N MET A 190 12.39 -0.80 7.63
CA MET A 190 13.00 -1.25 6.37
C MET A 190 14.24 -0.44 5.95
N LEU A 191 14.75 0.42 6.83
CA LEU A 191 15.87 1.32 6.54
C LEU A 191 17.15 0.57 6.15
N ILE A 192 17.42 -0.58 6.78
CA ILE A 192 18.57 -1.44 6.49
C ILE A 192 18.50 -1.98 5.06
N SER A 193 17.31 -2.39 4.61
CA SER A 193 17.10 -2.95 3.28
C SER A 193 17.17 -1.91 2.17
N CYS A 194 17.09 -0.63 2.51
CA CYS A 194 17.13 0.47 1.56
C CYS A 194 18.53 1.10 1.42
N VAL A 195 19.55 0.62 2.12
CA VAL A 195 20.88 1.26 2.14
C VAL A 195 21.55 1.33 0.77
N ASP A 196 21.40 0.28 -0.03
CA ASP A 196 21.99 0.19 -1.38
C ASP A 196 21.09 0.84 -2.45
N THR A 197 19.99 1.48 -2.04
CA THR A 197 18.95 2.00 -2.94
C THR A 197 18.95 3.52 -2.95
N ALA A 198 18.51 4.12 -4.05
CA ALA A 198 18.42 5.58 -4.16
C ALA A 198 17.42 6.22 -3.19
N LEU A 199 16.55 5.42 -2.56
CA LEU A 199 15.61 5.86 -1.52
C LEU A 199 16.29 6.19 -0.19
N TYR A 200 17.54 5.76 0.03
CA TYR A 200 18.25 5.99 1.29
C TYR A 200 18.40 7.49 1.61
N SER A 201 18.81 8.30 0.64
CA SER A 201 19.02 9.74 0.85
C SER A 201 17.72 10.49 1.17
N PRO A 202 16.61 10.30 0.42
CA PRO A 202 15.30 10.83 0.78
C PRO A 202 14.83 10.37 2.17
N LEU A 203 14.99 9.09 2.50
CA LEU A 203 14.56 8.52 3.78
C LEU A 203 15.28 9.16 4.97
N VAL A 204 16.62 9.32 4.87
CA VAL A 204 17.42 9.99 5.91
C VAL A 204 17.04 11.46 6.04
N SER A 205 16.86 12.17 4.93
CA SER A 205 16.45 13.58 4.96
C SER A 205 15.08 13.76 5.62
N HIS A 206 14.13 12.88 5.32
CA HIS A 206 12.79 12.88 5.89
C HIS A 206 12.80 12.56 7.40
N MET A 207 13.60 11.56 7.78
CA MET A 207 13.77 11.18 9.19
C MET A 207 14.36 12.34 10.02
N LEU A 208 15.35 13.04 9.47
CA LEU A 208 15.98 14.20 10.13
C LEU A 208 15.06 15.43 10.17
N ALA A 209 14.25 15.65 9.12
CA ALA A 209 13.33 16.78 9.04
C ALA A 209 12.13 16.65 9.98
N GLN A 210 11.56 15.44 10.12
CA GLN A 210 10.39 15.23 10.99
C GLN A 210 10.76 14.94 12.45
N GLY A 211 11.93 14.36 12.71
CA GLY A 211 12.42 14.09 14.07
C GLY A 211 11.55 13.15 14.90
N ALA A 212 10.61 12.41 14.28
CA ALA A 212 9.69 11.50 14.96
C ALA A 212 10.30 10.14 15.29
N TRP A 213 11.44 9.79 14.67
CA TRP A 213 12.10 8.49 14.82
C TRP A 213 13.40 8.60 15.60
N ASP A 214 13.73 7.55 16.36
CA ASP A 214 14.99 7.45 17.10
C ASP A 214 16.14 7.19 16.11
N VAL A 215 16.82 8.27 15.73
CA VAL A 215 17.95 8.26 14.81
C VAL A 215 19.13 7.48 15.37
N GLU A 216 19.28 7.42 16.70
CA GLU A 216 20.36 6.64 17.33
C GLU A 216 20.06 5.14 17.30
N LYS A 217 18.79 4.73 17.49
CA LYS A 217 18.37 3.34 17.28
C LYS A 217 18.59 2.93 15.82
N ALA A 218 18.13 3.73 14.87
CA ALA A 218 18.33 3.45 13.44
C ALA A 218 19.82 3.33 13.07
N ALA A 219 20.68 4.18 13.64
CA ALA A 219 22.13 4.10 13.42
C ALA A 219 22.76 2.86 14.05
N ARG A 220 22.30 2.42 15.23
CA ARG A 220 22.73 1.16 15.85
C ARG A 220 22.36 -0.03 14.98
N ASP A 221 21.13 -0.05 14.47
CA ASP A 221 20.61 -1.15 13.65
C ASP A 221 21.37 -1.23 12.30
N LEU A 222 21.69 -0.08 11.68
CA LEU A 222 22.58 -0.01 10.51
C LEU A 222 23.99 -0.53 10.81
N HIS A 223 24.55 -0.18 11.96
CA HIS A 223 25.88 -0.63 12.36
C HIS A 223 25.91 -2.14 12.60
N GLN A 224 24.89 -2.70 13.25
CA GLN A 224 24.74 -4.14 13.44
C GLN A 224 24.56 -4.88 12.12
N ALA A 225 23.92 -4.26 11.12
CA ALA A 225 23.81 -4.80 9.77
C ALA A 225 25.10 -4.66 8.93
N GLY A 226 26.19 -4.09 9.47
CA GLY A 226 27.48 -3.95 8.79
C GLY A 226 27.66 -2.63 8.02
N HIS A 227 26.62 -1.79 7.93
CA HIS A 227 26.64 -0.50 7.23
C HIS A 227 27.17 0.64 8.12
N SER A 228 28.41 0.49 8.59
CA SER A 228 29.03 1.40 9.56
C SER A 228 29.26 2.82 9.01
N ALA A 229 29.56 2.95 7.72
CA ALA A 229 29.78 4.27 7.09
C ALA A 229 28.47 5.08 7.02
N GLN A 230 27.37 4.41 6.68
CA GLN A 230 26.03 4.99 6.59
C GLN A 230 25.48 5.33 7.98
N ALA A 231 25.68 4.46 8.97
CA ALA A 231 25.38 4.75 10.37
C ALA A 231 26.13 5.99 10.88
N GLY A 232 27.43 6.11 10.56
CA GLY A 232 28.24 7.27 10.90
C GLY A 232 27.74 8.56 10.21
N SER A 233 27.45 8.50 8.91
CA SER A 233 26.91 9.63 8.15
C SER A 233 25.57 10.12 8.72
N LEU A 234 24.68 9.20 9.09
CA LEU A 234 23.40 9.50 9.71
C LEU A 234 23.56 10.21 11.07
N LEU A 235 24.42 9.70 11.95
CA LEU A 235 24.70 10.32 13.24
C LEU A 235 25.36 11.69 13.11
N LEU A 236 26.27 11.87 12.15
CA LEU A 236 26.88 13.16 11.87
C LEU A 236 25.86 14.17 11.36
N SER A 237 24.95 13.74 10.47
CA SER A 237 23.88 14.59 9.95
C SER A 237 22.88 14.98 11.04
N HIS A 238 22.57 14.05 11.95
CA HIS A 238 21.73 14.31 13.12
C HIS A 238 22.39 15.29 14.10
N ARG A 239 23.67 15.08 14.44
CA ARG A 239 24.42 15.95 15.36
C ARG A 239 24.74 17.32 14.76
N GLY A 240 24.95 17.40 13.45
CA GLY A 240 25.13 18.65 12.71
C GLY A 240 23.86 19.50 12.61
N SER A 241 22.68 18.87 12.69
CA SER A 241 21.38 19.54 12.66
C SER A 241 20.96 20.13 14.02
N HIS A 242 21.69 19.83 15.10
CA HIS A 242 21.42 20.41 16.42
C HIS A 242 21.86 21.89 16.47
N PRO A 243 21.02 22.83 16.96
CA PRO A 243 21.31 24.26 16.94
C PRO A 243 22.63 24.68 17.62
N GLY A 244 23.11 23.88 18.58
CA GLY A 244 24.36 24.16 19.32
C GLY A 244 25.65 23.94 18.52
N HIS A 245 25.63 23.24 17.39
CA HIS A 245 26.84 22.85 16.64
C HIS A 245 26.98 23.52 15.27
N PHE A 246 26.00 24.32 14.84
CA PHE A 246 26.13 25.19 13.65
C PHE A 246 27.33 26.14 13.77
N THR A 247 27.65 26.59 14.98
CA THR A 247 28.82 27.41 15.30
C THR A 247 30.14 26.65 15.12
N PHE A 248 30.21 25.36 15.43
CA PHE A 248 31.43 24.57 15.28
C PHE A 248 31.74 24.24 13.82
N ASN A 249 30.73 23.84 13.04
CA ASN A 249 30.91 23.62 11.59
C ASN A 249 31.23 24.92 10.84
N SER A 250 30.62 26.04 11.24
CA SER A 250 30.98 27.36 10.70
C SER A 250 32.42 27.75 11.05
N ALA A 251 32.88 27.47 12.28
CA ALA A 251 34.26 27.73 12.70
C ALA A 251 35.28 26.85 11.96
N LEU A 252 34.99 25.56 11.76
CA LEU A 252 35.84 24.65 10.97
C LEU A 252 35.88 25.03 9.48
N ALA A 253 34.76 25.46 8.90
CA ALA A 253 34.72 25.94 7.52
C ALA A 253 35.55 27.22 7.32
N VAL A 254 35.59 28.09 8.33
CA VAL A 254 36.48 29.25 8.33
C VAL A 254 37.94 28.80 8.41
N ILE A 255 38.31 27.92 9.35
CA ILE A 255 39.70 27.42 9.48
C ILE A 255 40.20 26.75 8.19
N ARG A 256 39.33 26.01 7.48
CA ARG A 256 39.67 25.36 6.20
C ARG A 256 39.88 26.34 5.03
N LYS A 257 39.41 27.59 5.14
CA LYS A 257 39.74 28.67 4.18
C LYS A 257 41.09 29.33 4.46
N TRP A 258 41.67 29.12 5.65
CA TRP A 258 42.93 29.71 6.08
C TRP A 258 44.12 28.73 6.02
N LEU A 259 43.87 27.47 5.63
CA LEU A 259 44.84 26.44 5.30
C LEU A 259 44.94 26.29 3.78
#